data_AF-A0A6V7M7A7-F1
#
_entry.id   AF-A0A6V7M7A7-F1
#
_cell.length_a   1.000
_cell.length_b   1.000
_cell.length_c   1.000
_cell.angle_alpha   90.00
_cell.angle_beta   90.00
_cell.angle_gamma   90.00
#
_symmetry.space_group_name_H-M   'P 1'
#
loop_
_entity.id
_entity.type
_entity.pdbx_description
1 polymer ?
#
loop_
_entity_poly.entity_id
_entity_poly.type
_entity_poly.pdbx_seq_one_letter_code
_entity_poly.pdbx_strand_id
1 'polypeptide(L)'
;VGVYKNGRVEIIANDQGNRITPSYVAFTADGERLIGDAAKNQLTTNPENTVFDAKRLIGREWSDPTVQHDAKFFPFKVVEKNSKPHIKVNTKEGDKVFAPEEISAMVLGKMKETAEAYLGKKVTHAVVTVPAYFNDAQRQATKDAGTISGLQVMRIINEPTAAAIAYGLDKKDGEKNVLVFDLGGGTFDVSLLTIDNGVFEVVATNGDTHLGGEDFDQRVMDHFIKLYKKKKGKDIRKDNRAVQKLRREVEKAKRALSASHQVRIEIESFFDGDDFSETLTRAKFEELNIDLFHSTMKPVQKVLEDADMSKKDVDEIVLVG
;
A
#
# COMPACT_ATOMS: atom_id res chain seq x y z
N VAL A 1 -0.58 -3.48 -13.17
CA VAL A 1 -0.48 -2.55 -14.33
C VAL A 1 -1.52 -2.97 -15.36
N GLY A 2 -2.15 -2.02 -16.05
CA GLY A 2 -3.17 -2.30 -17.05
C GLY A 2 -2.87 -1.61 -18.38
N VAL A 3 -3.40 -2.15 -19.47
CA VAL A 3 -3.36 -1.54 -20.80
C VAL A 3 -4.76 -1.53 -21.40
N TYR A 4 -5.13 -0.44 -22.06
CA TYR A 4 -6.35 -0.40 -22.87
C TYR A 4 -6.00 -0.83 -24.29
N LYS A 5 -6.54 -1.97 -24.75
CA LYS A 5 -6.26 -2.54 -26.07
C LYS A 5 -7.51 -3.26 -26.58
N ASN A 6 -7.77 -3.15 -27.88
CA ASN A 6 -8.92 -3.82 -28.54
C ASN A 6 -10.27 -3.51 -27.86
N GLY A 7 -10.48 -2.27 -27.43
CA GLY A 7 -11.74 -1.83 -26.83
C GLY A 7 -11.98 -2.27 -25.37
N ARG A 8 -10.97 -2.79 -24.68
CA ARG A 8 -11.08 -3.20 -23.27
C ARG A 8 -9.81 -2.95 -22.48
N VAL A 9 -9.93 -2.92 -21.15
CA VAL A 9 -8.79 -2.93 -20.24
C VAL A 9 -8.33 -4.37 -20.02
N GLU A 10 -7.03 -4.60 -20.17
CA GLU A 10 -6.37 -5.86 -19.82
C GLU A 10 -5.41 -5.62 -18.64
N ILE A 11 -5.66 -6.30 -17.52
CA ILE A 11 -4.75 -6.30 -16.37
C ILE A 11 -3.66 -7.33 -16.59
N ILE A 12 -2.42 -6.86 -16.66
CA ILE A 12 -1.26 -7.64 -17.07
C ILE A 12 -0.73 -8.39 -15.85
N ALA A 13 -0.58 -9.71 -15.98
CA ALA A 13 0.07 -10.55 -14.99
C ALA A 13 1.60 -10.39 -15.07
N ASN A 14 2.27 -10.45 -13.93
CA ASN A 14 3.73 -10.44 -13.85
C ASN A 14 4.34 -11.81 -14.24
N ASP A 15 5.66 -11.93 -14.14
CA ASP A 15 6.42 -13.15 -14.45
C ASP A 15 6.09 -14.36 -13.55
N GLN A 16 5.38 -14.15 -12.43
CA GLN A 16 4.85 -15.20 -11.57
C GLN A 16 3.36 -15.48 -11.79
N GLY A 17 2.72 -14.82 -12.76
CA GLY A 17 1.29 -14.96 -13.05
C GLY A 17 0.38 -14.10 -12.15
N ASN A 18 0.94 -13.26 -11.27
CA ASN A 18 0.18 -12.41 -10.36
C ASN A 18 -0.27 -11.12 -11.08
N ARG A 19 -1.54 -10.73 -10.93
CA ARG A 19 -2.09 -9.49 -11.52
C ARG A 19 -1.75 -8.22 -10.72
N ILE A 20 -1.20 -8.40 -9.52
CA ILE A 20 -0.65 -7.36 -8.67
C ILE A 20 0.76 -7.78 -8.27
N THR A 21 1.67 -6.82 -8.20
CA THR A 21 3.06 -7.05 -7.79
C THR A 21 3.29 -6.31 -6.47
N PRO A 22 3.86 -6.94 -5.44
CA PRO A 22 4.19 -6.26 -4.19
C PRO A 22 5.09 -5.04 -4.41
N SER A 23 4.82 -3.93 -3.76
CA SER A 23 5.66 -2.72 -3.78
C SER A 23 6.88 -2.87 -2.86
N TYR A 24 7.69 -3.89 -3.13
CA TYR A 24 8.85 -4.29 -2.33
C TYR A 24 10.11 -4.20 -3.19
N VAL A 25 11.20 -3.70 -2.60
CA VAL A 25 12.54 -3.66 -3.19
C VAL A 25 13.52 -4.22 -2.18
N ALA A 26 14.35 -5.17 -2.56
CA ALA A 26 15.40 -5.69 -1.71
C ALA A 26 16.77 -5.58 -2.36
N PHE A 27 17.78 -5.35 -1.54
CA PHE A 27 19.18 -5.36 -1.95
C PHE A 27 19.85 -6.55 -1.28
N THR A 28 20.34 -7.49 -2.09
CA THR A 28 21.00 -8.69 -1.61
C THR A 28 22.43 -8.37 -1.16
N ALA A 29 23.04 -9.29 -0.41
CA ALA A 29 24.42 -9.15 0.04
C ALA A 29 25.41 -9.05 -1.14
N ASP A 30 25.13 -9.75 -2.25
CA ASP A 30 25.91 -9.71 -3.48
C ASP A 30 25.56 -8.50 -4.39
N GLY A 31 24.71 -7.57 -3.92
CA GLY A 31 24.40 -6.32 -4.60
C GLY A 31 23.36 -6.44 -5.72
N GLU A 32 22.72 -7.60 -5.87
CA GLU A 32 21.56 -7.76 -6.74
C GLU A 32 20.37 -6.98 -6.16
N ARG A 33 19.57 -6.39 -7.04
CA ARG A 33 18.34 -5.71 -6.68
C ARG A 33 17.14 -6.57 -7.06
N LEU A 34 16.40 -7.02 -6.06
CA LEU A 34 15.15 -7.75 -6.22
C LEU A 34 13.98 -6.77 -6.11
N ILE A 35 12.93 -6.96 -6.91
CA ILE A 35 11.73 -6.13 -6.90
C ILE A 35 10.49 -7.04 -6.99
N GLY A 36 9.43 -6.69 -6.28
CA GLY A 36 8.17 -7.43 -6.34
C GLY A 36 8.15 -8.68 -5.46
N ASP A 37 7.59 -9.77 -6.00
CA ASP A 37 7.42 -11.03 -5.28
C ASP A 37 8.75 -11.58 -4.74
N ALA A 38 9.82 -11.51 -5.54
CA ALA A 38 11.16 -11.94 -5.12
C ALA A 38 11.66 -11.17 -3.89
N ALA A 39 11.48 -9.84 -3.85
CA ALA A 39 11.86 -9.02 -2.71
C ALA A 39 11.03 -9.35 -1.47
N LYS A 40 9.70 -9.49 -1.62
CA LYS A 40 8.79 -9.84 -0.50
C LYS A 40 9.11 -11.21 0.08
N ASN A 41 9.42 -12.20 -0.76
CA ASN A 41 9.66 -13.58 -0.33
C ASN A 41 10.89 -13.72 0.59
N GLN A 42 11.93 -12.91 0.39
CA GLN A 42 13.15 -12.94 1.19
C GLN A 42 13.16 -11.95 2.37
N LEU A 43 12.06 -11.23 2.64
CA LEU A 43 11.94 -10.26 3.74
C LEU A 43 12.40 -10.84 5.09
N THR A 44 12.02 -12.08 5.41
CA THR A 44 12.36 -12.68 6.71
C THR A 44 13.84 -13.05 6.86
N THR A 45 14.59 -13.15 5.76
CA THR A 45 16.02 -13.47 5.77
C THR A 45 16.90 -12.24 5.63
N ASN A 46 16.36 -11.15 5.11
CA ASN A 46 17.09 -9.89 4.87
C ASN A 46 16.23 -8.65 5.23
N PRO A 47 15.73 -8.55 6.47
CA PRO A 47 14.72 -7.56 6.82
C PRO A 47 15.21 -6.11 6.70
N GLU A 48 16.48 -5.85 7.01
CA GLU A 48 17.05 -4.48 7.06
C GLU A 48 17.34 -3.89 5.68
N ASN A 49 17.47 -4.73 4.65
CA ASN A 49 17.72 -4.31 3.27
C ASN A 49 16.54 -4.61 2.35
N THR A 50 15.36 -4.89 2.92
CA THR A 50 14.10 -5.08 2.19
C THR A 50 13.16 -3.91 2.51
N VAL A 51 13.00 -3.04 1.53
CA VAL A 51 12.22 -1.81 1.61
C VAL A 51 10.81 -2.05 1.10
N PHE A 52 9.84 -1.55 1.87
CA PHE A 52 8.41 -1.52 1.52
C PHE A 52 7.81 -0.22 2.11
N ASP A 53 6.54 0.06 1.81
CA ASP A 53 5.82 1.25 2.27
C ASP A 53 6.50 2.60 1.94
N ALA A 54 7.33 2.63 0.89
CA ALA A 54 7.95 3.87 0.42
C ALA A 54 6.91 4.96 0.07
N LYS A 55 5.67 4.56 -0.30
CA LYS A 55 4.54 5.47 -0.55
C LYS A 55 4.15 6.30 0.71
N ARG A 56 4.43 5.81 1.92
CA ARG A 56 4.21 6.57 3.17
C ARG A 56 5.28 7.65 3.40
N LEU A 57 6.45 7.53 2.78
CA LEU A 57 7.57 8.47 2.91
C LEU A 57 7.66 9.49 1.76
N ILE A 58 7.14 9.16 0.59
CA ILE A 58 7.32 9.95 -0.63
C ILE A 58 6.77 11.37 -0.49
N GLY A 59 7.55 12.38 -0.92
CA GLY A 59 7.15 13.79 -0.88
C GLY A 59 6.96 14.40 0.51
N ARG A 60 7.39 13.73 1.59
CA ARG A 60 7.32 14.24 2.97
C ARG A 60 8.64 14.84 3.42
N GLU A 61 8.55 15.68 4.44
CA GLU A 61 9.70 16.20 5.19
C GLU A 61 10.06 15.26 6.35
N TRP A 62 11.32 15.25 6.76
CA TRP A 62 11.81 14.43 7.86
C TRP A 62 11.12 14.77 9.19
N SER A 63 10.77 16.04 9.39
CA SER A 63 10.09 16.53 10.59
C SER A 63 8.60 16.16 10.65
N ASP A 64 8.03 15.58 9.60
CA ASP A 64 6.63 15.13 9.60
C ASP A 64 6.44 14.07 10.72
N PRO A 65 5.51 14.29 11.67
CA PRO A 65 5.26 13.34 12.76
C PRO A 65 4.91 11.94 12.28
N THR A 66 4.29 11.82 11.10
CA THR A 66 3.91 10.53 10.51
C THR A 66 5.13 9.75 10.02
N VAL A 67 6.12 10.43 9.43
CA VAL A 67 7.42 9.83 9.09
C VAL A 67 8.13 9.33 10.34
N GLN A 68 8.16 10.14 11.40
CA GLN A 68 8.79 9.78 12.68
C GLN A 68 8.09 8.62 13.38
N HIS A 69 6.78 8.51 13.21
CA HIS A 69 6.00 7.40 13.72
C HIS A 69 6.32 6.11 12.95
N ASP A 70 6.18 6.13 11.63
CA ASP A 70 6.30 4.96 10.75
C ASP A 70 7.72 4.39 10.76
N ALA A 71 8.74 5.26 10.80
CA ALA A 71 10.14 4.84 10.89
C ALA A 71 10.47 3.94 12.10
N LYS A 72 9.64 3.95 13.16
CA LYS A 72 9.82 3.07 14.33
C LYS A 72 9.41 1.62 14.07
N PHE A 73 8.60 1.38 13.04
CA PHE A 73 8.03 0.08 12.71
C PHE A 73 8.70 -0.57 11.50
N PHE A 74 9.50 0.19 10.74
CA PHE A 74 10.27 -0.34 9.63
C PHE A 74 11.49 -1.14 10.13
N PRO A 75 11.77 -2.31 9.52
CA PRO A 75 12.99 -3.05 9.80
C PRO A 75 14.22 -2.43 9.14
N PHE A 76 14.04 -1.63 8.09
CA PHE A 76 15.10 -0.90 7.40
C PHE A 76 15.29 0.49 8.02
N LYS A 77 16.49 1.05 7.85
CA LYS A 77 16.84 2.33 8.46
C LYS A 77 16.37 3.50 7.60
N VAL A 78 15.63 4.43 8.20
CA VAL A 78 15.34 5.74 7.60
C VAL A 78 16.28 6.78 8.22
N VAL A 79 16.87 7.64 7.38
CA VAL A 79 17.82 8.69 7.77
C VAL A 79 17.39 10.03 7.20
N GLU A 80 17.77 11.11 7.87
CA GLU A 80 17.60 12.46 7.34
C GLU A 80 18.70 12.79 6.32
N LYS A 81 18.31 13.35 5.18
CA LYS A 81 19.23 14.00 4.24
C LYS A 81 18.52 15.15 3.56
N ASN A 82 19.08 16.35 3.67
CA ASN A 82 18.49 17.60 3.14
C ASN A 82 17.04 17.80 3.62
N SER A 83 16.79 17.65 4.92
CA SER A 83 15.47 17.75 5.55
C SER A 83 14.44 16.70 5.11
N LYS A 84 14.81 15.71 4.28
CA LYS A 84 13.91 14.68 3.76
C LYS A 84 14.27 13.27 4.26
N PRO A 85 13.28 12.38 4.44
CA PRO A 85 13.55 10.99 4.76
C PRO A 85 14.21 10.29 3.57
N HIS A 86 15.27 9.54 3.85
CA HIS A 86 15.90 8.64 2.89
C HIS A 86 16.04 7.25 3.51
N ILE A 87 16.01 6.23 2.66
CA ILE A 87 16.14 4.84 3.06
C ILE A 87 17.61 4.44 2.92
N LYS A 88 18.21 4.01 4.04
CA LYS A 88 19.57 3.49 4.07
C LYS A 88 19.55 1.97 4.05
N VAL A 89 20.25 1.38 3.08
CA VAL A 89 20.45 -0.07 2.95
C VAL A 89 21.93 -0.38 2.86
N ASN A 90 22.32 -1.56 3.31
CA ASN A 90 23.69 -2.04 3.29
C ASN A 90 23.88 -2.96 2.08
N THR A 91 24.90 -2.70 1.27
CA THR A 91 25.25 -3.54 0.11
C THR A 91 26.73 -3.93 0.19
N LYS A 92 27.20 -4.89 -0.62
CA LYS A 92 28.64 -5.19 -0.74
C LYS A 92 29.50 -3.98 -1.12
N GLU A 93 28.91 -2.99 -1.81
CA GLU A 93 29.57 -1.76 -2.25
C GLU A 93 29.57 -0.68 -1.14
N GLY A 94 29.06 -1.03 0.04
CA GLY A 94 28.87 -0.13 1.17
C GLY A 94 27.42 0.33 1.32
N ASP A 95 27.24 1.31 2.19
CA ASP A 95 25.94 1.87 2.51
C ASP A 95 25.40 2.69 1.34
N LYS A 96 24.19 2.38 0.90
CA LYS A 96 23.46 3.18 -0.11
C LYS A 96 22.30 3.89 0.56
N VAL A 97 22.05 5.13 0.12
CA VAL A 97 21.00 5.99 0.64
C VAL A 97 20.12 6.41 -0.54
N PHE A 98 18.87 5.97 -0.51
CA PHE A 98 17.89 6.19 -1.57
C PHE A 98 16.79 7.13 -1.10
N ALA A 99 16.39 8.05 -1.97
CA ALA A 99 15.15 8.80 -1.78
C ALA A 99 13.94 7.86 -1.99
N PRO A 100 12.78 8.10 -1.35
CA PRO A 100 11.56 7.32 -1.57
C PRO A 100 11.12 7.27 -3.04
N GLU A 101 11.41 8.33 -3.81
CA GLU A 101 11.19 8.43 -5.24
C GLU A 101 12.00 7.40 -6.02
N GLU A 102 13.25 7.13 -5.62
CA GLU A 102 14.11 6.14 -6.26
C GLU A 102 13.60 4.71 -6.00
N ILE A 103 13.16 4.43 -4.77
CA ILE A 103 12.53 3.14 -4.43
C ILE A 103 11.24 2.94 -5.23
N SER A 104 10.40 3.97 -5.30
CA SER A 104 9.16 3.94 -6.08
C SER A 104 9.44 3.80 -7.59
N ALA A 105 10.51 4.41 -8.10
CA ALA A 105 10.95 4.27 -9.48
C ALA A 105 11.38 2.83 -9.82
N MET A 106 11.99 2.12 -8.88
CA MET A 106 12.32 0.69 -9.05
C MET A 106 11.04 -0.15 -9.20
N VAL A 107 10.03 0.11 -8.38
CA VAL A 107 8.71 -0.55 -8.50
C VAL A 107 8.06 -0.22 -9.84
N LEU A 108 8.03 1.05 -10.25
CA LEU A 108 7.51 1.47 -11.55
C LEU A 108 8.28 0.85 -12.72
N GLY A 109 9.61 0.71 -12.58
CA GLY A 109 10.47 -0.01 -13.52
C GLY A 109 10.03 -1.46 -13.70
N LYS A 110 9.78 -2.19 -12.61
CA LYS A 110 9.25 -3.57 -12.67
C LYS A 110 7.87 -3.63 -13.32
N MET A 111 6.99 -2.65 -13.07
CA MET A 111 5.67 -2.59 -13.72
C MET A 111 5.78 -2.30 -15.22
N LYS A 112 6.73 -1.45 -15.61
CA LYS A 112 7.08 -1.19 -17.02
C LYS A 112 7.61 -2.45 -17.68
N GLU A 113 8.58 -3.14 -17.09
CA GLU A 113 9.12 -4.43 -17.61
C GLU A 113 8.00 -5.46 -17.79
N THR A 114 7.07 -5.56 -16.83
CA THR A 114 5.91 -6.44 -16.92
C THR A 114 5.04 -6.10 -18.14
N ALA A 115 4.78 -4.82 -18.37
CA ALA A 115 4.02 -4.37 -19.54
C ALA A 115 4.79 -4.58 -20.85
N GLU A 116 6.10 -4.35 -20.87
CA GLU A 116 6.96 -4.56 -22.04
C GLU A 116 7.03 -6.04 -22.44
N ALA A 117 7.16 -6.94 -21.47
CA ALA A 117 7.12 -8.38 -21.69
C ALA A 117 5.80 -8.84 -22.30
N TYR A 118 4.67 -8.30 -21.83
CA TYR A 118 3.34 -8.60 -22.37
C TYR A 118 3.12 -8.02 -23.77
N LEU A 119 3.57 -6.79 -24.02
CA LEU A 119 3.32 -6.07 -25.27
C LEU A 119 4.34 -6.39 -26.37
N GLY A 120 5.49 -6.99 -26.02
CA GLY A 120 6.58 -7.29 -26.95
C GLY A 120 7.29 -6.05 -27.49
N LYS A 121 7.17 -4.91 -26.82
CA LYS A 121 7.75 -3.62 -27.24
C LYS A 121 8.02 -2.71 -26.06
N LYS A 122 8.93 -1.74 -26.25
CA LYS A 122 9.26 -0.72 -25.25
C LYS A 122 8.04 0.13 -24.88
N VAL A 123 7.86 0.37 -23.59
CA VAL A 123 6.83 1.26 -23.03
C VAL A 123 7.51 2.52 -22.51
N THR A 124 7.10 3.67 -23.04
CA THR A 124 7.72 4.97 -22.74
C THR A 124 6.80 5.95 -22.05
N HIS A 125 5.49 5.72 -22.07
CA HIS A 125 4.50 6.65 -21.53
C HIS A 125 3.58 5.92 -20.55
N ALA A 126 3.15 6.61 -19.50
CA ALA A 126 2.24 6.07 -18.51
C ALA A 126 1.32 7.13 -17.90
N VAL A 127 0.17 6.69 -17.40
CA VAL A 127 -0.63 7.40 -16.40
C VAL A 127 -0.38 6.72 -15.06
N VAL A 128 -0.08 7.49 -14.02
CA VAL A 128 0.24 6.97 -12.68
C VAL A 128 -0.81 7.48 -11.70
N THR A 129 -1.32 6.60 -10.85
CA THR A 129 -2.33 6.93 -9.85
C THR A 129 -1.69 7.45 -8.56
N VAL A 130 -2.40 8.31 -7.84
CA VAL A 130 -2.05 8.77 -6.48
C VAL A 130 -3.31 8.87 -5.62
N PRO A 131 -3.19 8.79 -4.29
CA PRO A 131 -4.29 9.14 -3.37
C PRO A 131 -4.87 10.51 -3.70
N ALA A 132 -6.19 10.68 -3.55
CA ALA A 132 -6.82 11.96 -3.84
C ALA A 132 -6.27 13.06 -2.93
N TYR A 133 -5.96 12.71 -1.68
CA TYR A 133 -5.45 13.63 -0.67
C TYR A 133 -3.92 13.87 -0.70
N PHE A 134 -3.21 13.35 -1.72
CA PHE A 134 -1.81 13.71 -1.91
C PHE A 134 -1.66 15.20 -2.22
N ASN A 135 -0.76 15.86 -1.50
CA ASN A 135 -0.41 17.26 -1.75
C ASN A 135 0.51 17.40 -2.98
N ASP A 136 0.82 18.63 -3.36
CA ASP A 136 1.63 18.94 -4.54
C ASP A 136 3.03 18.31 -4.48
N ALA A 137 3.67 18.28 -3.31
CA ALA A 137 5.00 17.69 -3.14
C ALA A 137 4.96 16.17 -3.37
N GLN A 138 3.95 15.48 -2.84
CA GLN A 138 3.78 14.04 -3.02
C GLN A 138 3.43 13.67 -4.46
N ARG A 139 2.59 14.48 -5.12
CA ARG A 139 2.26 14.33 -6.55
C ARG A 139 3.48 14.51 -7.43
N GLN A 140 4.27 15.55 -7.18
CA GLN A 140 5.51 15.81 -7.91
C GLN A 140 6.53 14.69 -7.69
N ALA A 141 6.75 14.26 -6.44
CA ALA A 141 7.65 13.17 -6.11
C ALA A 141 7.27 11.84 -6.80
N THR A 142 5.96 11.54 -6.90
CA THR A 142 5.47 10.37 -7.64
C THR A 142 5.73 10.50 -9.15
N LYS A 143 5.55 11.70 -9.71
CA LYS A 143 5.88 11.99 -11.11
C LYS A 143 7.39 11.86 -11.38
N ASP A 144 8.22 12.30 -10.45
CA ASP A 144 9.67 12.15 -10.51
C ASP A 144 10.09 10.68 -10.49
N ALA A 145 9.47 9.86 -9.63
CA ALA A 145 9.66 8.41 -9.64
C ALA A 145 9.35 7.78 -11.01
N GLY A 146 8.26 8.21 -11.65
CA GLY A 146 7.94 7.82 -13.03
C GLY A 146 9.04 8.21 -14.01
N THR A 147 9.54 9.45 -13.92
CA THR A 147 10.63 9.94 -14.77
C THR A 147 11.93 9.15 -14.57
N ILE A 148 12.31 8.87 -13.32
CA ILE A 148 13.50 8.07 -12.96
C ILE A 148 13.38 6.64 -13.52
N SER A 149 12.18 6.06 -13.56
CA SER A 149 11.92 4.75 -14.19
C SER A 149 11.99 4.75 -15.73
N GLY A 150 12.25 5.91 -16.34
CA GLY A 150 12.28 6.10 -17.79
C GLY A 150 10.89 6.06 -18.41
N LEU A 151 9.87 6.54 -17.69
CA LEU A 151 8.51 6.77 -18.18
C LEU A 151 8.25 8.28 -18.29
N GLN A 152 7.66 8.69 -19.41
CA GLN A 152 6.99 9.98 -19.53
C GLN A 152 5.62 9.88 -18.89
N VAL A 153 5.46 10.49 -17.72
CA VAL A 153 4.19 10.53 -16.99
C VAL A 153 3.25 11.53 -17.66
N MET A 154 2.31 11.01 -18.44
CA MET A 154 1.34 11.81 -19.21
C MET A 154 0.33 12.51 -18.33
N ARG A 155 -0.05 11.85 -17.24
CA ARG A 155 -0.99 12.37 -16.26
C ARG A 155 -0.79 11.67 -14.92
N ILE A 156 -0.92 12.44 -13.85
CA ILE A 156 -1.21 11.91 -12.52
C ILE A 156 -2.72 11.95 -12.35
N ILE A 157 -3.33 10.82 -12.01
CA ILE A 157 -4.77 10.72 -11.77
C ILE A 157 -5.03 10.26 -10.34
N ASN A 158 -6.11 10.73 -9.73
CA ASN A 158 -6.49 10.27 -8.40
C ASN A 158 -6.97 8.82 -8.47
N GLU A 159 -6.60 8.00 -7.49
CA GLU A 159 -7.04 6.61 -7.32
C GLU A 159 -8.57 6.48 -7.37
N PRO A 160 -9.37 7.25 -6.61
CA PRO A 160 -10.83 7.13 -6.67
C PRO A 160 -11.41 7.58 -8.02
N THR A 161 -10.80 8.56 -8.71
CA THR A 161 -11.21 8.92 -10.07
C THR A 161 -10.92 7.80 -11.07
N ALA A 162 -9.77 7.13 -10.95
CA ALA A 162 -9.44 5.98 -11.79
C ALA A 162 -10.41 4.80 -11.54
N ALA A 163 -10.80 4.57 -10.29
CA ALA A 163 -11.83 3.58 -9.94
C ALA A 163 -13.21 3.95 -10.51
N ALA A 164 -13.61 5.22 -10.42
CA ALA A 164 -14.85 5.70 -11.01
C ALA A 164 -14.85 5.55 -12.54
N ILE A 165 -13.73 5.82 -13.22
CA ILE A 165 -13.59 5.56 -14.66
C ILE A 165 -13.75 4.07 -14.96
N ALA A 166 -13.09 3.20 -14.19
CA ALA A 166 -13.21 1.76 -14.36
C ALA A 166 -14.65 1.25 -14.16
N TYR A 167 -15.40 1.90 -13.26
CA TYR A 167 -16.79 1.57 -12.97
C TYR A 167 -17.78 2.13 -14.00
N GLY A 168 -17.59 3.38 -14.42
CA GLY A 168 -18.53 4.16 -15.24
C GLY A 168 -18.28 4.12 -16.74
N LEU A 169 -17.20 3.47 -17.22
CA LEU A 169 -16.80 3.49 -18.64
C LEU A 169 -17.92 3.11 -19.61
N ASP A 170 -18.77 2.15 -19.21
CA ASP A 170 -19.84 1.60 -20.06
C ASP A 170 -21.26 2.00 -19.60
N LYS A 171 -21.40 2.78 -18.51
CA LYS A 171 -22.71 3.16 -17.98
C LYS A 171 -23.30 4.35 -18.72
N LYS A 172 -24.59 4.24 -19.09
CA LYS A 172 -25.35 5.27 -19.81
C LYS A 172 -26.67 5.63 -19.12
N ASP A 173 -26.73 5.42 -17.81
CA ASP A 173 -27.97 5.48 -17.04
C ASP A 173 -28.33 6.90 -16.54
N GLY A 174 -27.96 7.93 -17.30
CA GLY A 174 -28.10 9.33 -16.87
C GLY A 174 -27.09 9.75 -15.80
N GLU A 175 -27.33 10.91 -15.20
CA GLU A 175 -26.51 11.48 -14.12
C GLU A 175 -26.64 10.63 -12.84
N LYS A 176 -25.49 10.27 -12.24
CA LYS A 176 -25.41 9.51 -10.99
C LYS A 176 -24.35 10.08 -10.05
N ASN A 177 -24.66 10.10 -8.77
CA ASN A 177 -23.71 10.40 -7.69
C ASN A 177 -23.13 9.09 -7.16
N VAL A 178 -21.82 8.93 -7.33
CA VAL A 178 -21.08 7.72 -6.97
C VAL A 178 -20.11 8.05 -5.84
N LEU A 179 -20.25 7.34 -4.72
CA LEU A 179 -19.31 7.40 -3.61
C LEU A 179 -18.28 6.28 -3.77
N VAL A 180 -17.02 6.66 -3.97
CA VAL A 180 -15.89 5.74 -3.98
C VAL A 180 -15.30 5.68 -2.57
N PHE A 181 -15.26 4.48 -2.00
CA PHE A 181 -14.64 4.17 -0.72
C PHE A 181 -13.41 3.30 -0.99
N ASP A 182 -12.21 3.89 -0.89
CA ASP A 182 -10.94 3.26 -1.23
C ASP A 182 -10.09 3.07 0.04
N LEU A 183 -10.04 1.84 0.57
CA LEU A 183 -9.27 1.48 1.76
C LEU A 183 -8.17 0.49 1.40
N GLY A 184 -7.01 1.01 1.02
CA GLY A 184 -5.87 0.23 0.58
C GLY A 184 -4.94 -0.25 1.70
N GLY A 185 -3.71 -0.59 1.33
CA GLY A 185 -2.69 -1.07 2.26
C GLY A 185 -2.18 -0.01 3.25
N GLY A 186 -2.14 1.26 2.85
CA GLY A 186 -1.65 2.33 3.74
C GLY A 186 -2.24 3.71 3.55
N THR A 187 -3.26 3.83 2.69
CA THR A 187 -4.01 5.07 2.48
C THR A 187 -5.50 4.74 2.43
N PHE A 188 -6.31 5.69 2.89
CA PHE A 188 -7.75 5.65 2.84
C PHE A 188 -8.25 6.92 2.15
N ASP A 189 -9.01 6.79 1.08
CA ASP A 189 -9.62 7.91 0.36
C ASP A 189 -11.12 7.67 0.21
N VAL A 190 -11.89 8.73 0.36
CA VAL A 190 -13.31 8.78 0.01
C VAL A 190 -13.50 9.92 -0.98
N SER A 191 -14.14 9.64 -2.11
CA SER A 191 -14.53 10.68 -3.06
C SER A 191 -15.98 10.51 -3.46
N LEU A 192 -16.69 11.62 -3.54
CA LEU A 192 -18.01 11.69 -4.16
C LEU A 192 -17.85 12.28 -5.56
N LEU A 193 -18.35 11.57 -6.55
CA LEU A 193 -18.27 11.97 -7.95
C LEU A 193 -19.67 12.03 -8.56
N THR A 194 -19.89 12.99 -9.43
CA THR A 194 -21.04 13.01 -10.33
C THR A 194 -20.58 12.48 -11.69
N ILE A 195 -21.29 11.48 -12.19
CA ILE A 195 -21.01 10.82 -13.46
C ILE A 195 -22.21 11.03 -14.38
N ASP A 196 -21.97 11.69 -15.51
CA ASP A 196 -22.98 11.88 -16.55
C ASP A 196 -22.36 11.63 -17.94
N ASN A 197 -22.83 10.60 -18.63
CA ASN A 197 -22.47 10.29 -20.02
C ASN A 197 -20.96 10.31 -20.33
N GLY A 198 -20.15 9.79 -19.40
CA GLY A 198 -18.69 9.71 -19.53
C GLY A 198 -17.93 10.98 -19.08
N VAL A 199 -18.64 11.99 -18.59
CA VAL A 199 -18.07 13.10 -17.81
C VAL A 199 -18.01 12.66 -16.35
N PHE A 200 -16.82 12.80 -15.75
CA PHE A 200 -16.58 12.47 -14.34
C PHE A 200 -16.14 13.74 -13.63
N GLU A 201 -16.97 14.23 -12.72
CA GLU A 201 -16.68 15.39 -11.89
C GLU A 201 -16.48 14.95 -10.44
N VAL A 202 -15.36 15.35 -9.84
CA VAL A 202 -15.14 15.12 -8.40
C VAL A 202 -15.79 16.28 -7.65
N VAL A 203 -16.83 15.98 -6.88
CA VAL A 203 -17.57 16.98 -6.09
C VAL A 203 -16.85 17.26 -4.78
N ALA A 204 -16.48 16.21 -4.05
CA ALA A 204 -15.77 16.31 -2.79
C ALA A 204 -14.83 15.12 -2.58
N THR A 205 -13.76 15.34 -1.85
CA THR A 205 -12.83 14.28 -1.46
C THR A 205 -12.31 14.50 -0.04
N ASN A 206 -12.17 13.40 0.70
CA ASN A 206 -11.58 13.39 2.03
C ASN A 206 -10.86 12.06 2.23
N GLY A 207 -10.09 11.90 3.31
CA GLY A 207 -9.33 10.67 3.51
C GLY A 207 -8.29 10.78 4.62
N ASP A 208 -7.50 9.72 4.74
CA ASP A 208 -6.35 9.62 5.64
C ASP A 208 -5.17 8.98 4.88
N THR A 209 -4.10 9.76 4.72
CA THR A 209 -2.89 9.33 4.00
C THR A 209 -2.01 8.33 4.77
N HIS A 210 -2.45 7.91 5.97
CA HIS A 210 -1.73 6.94 6.82
C HIS A 210 -2.63 5.91 7.49
N LEU A 211 -3.79 5.61 6.91
CA LEU A 211 -4.69 4.56 7.38
C LEU A 211 -4.83 3.47 6.32
N GLY A 212 -4.61 2.21 6.69
CA GLY A 212 -4.86 1.10 5.79
C GLY A 212 -4.60 -0.28 6.40
N GLY A 213 -4.52 -1.27 5.52
CA GLY A 213 -4.30 -2.68 5.86
C GLY A 213 -3.07 -2.96 6.73
N GLU A 214 -1.99 -2.19 6.60
CA GLU A 214 -0.76 -2.34 7.39
C GLU A 214 -0.95 -1.91 8.85
N ASP A 215 -1.81 -0.92 9.11
CA ASP A 215 -2.14 -0.51 10.48
C ASP A 215 -2.92 -1.62 11.20
N PHE A 216 -3.81 -2.31 10.48
CA PHE A 216 -4.54 -3.45 11.02
C PHE A 216 -3.63 -4.62 11.36
N ASP A 217 -2.65 -4.90 10.48
CA ASP A 217 -1.62 -5.91 10.73
C ASP A 217 -0.79 -5.54 11.96
N GLN A 218 -0.40 -4.27 12.09
CA GLN A 218 0.37 -3.79 13.23
C GLN A 218 -0.38 -3.96 14.57
N ARG A 219 -1.69 -3.68 14.63
CA ARG A 219 -2.53 -3.92 15.84
C ARG A 219 -2.53 -5.39 16.25
N VAL A 220 -2.63 -6.30 15.28
CA VAL A 220 -2.61 -7.75 15.50
C VAL A 220 -1.21 -8.23 15.92
N MET A 221 -0.15 -7.71 15.29
CA MET A 221 1.23 -7.99 15.68
C MET A 221 1.49 -7.58 17.13
N ASP A 222 1.08 -6.36 17.53
CA ASP A 222 1.26 -5.89 18.90
C ASP A 222 0.50 -6.74 19.91
N HIS A 223 -0.70 -7.22 19.56
CA HIS A 223 -1.44 -8.17 20.38
C HIS A 223 -0.63 -9.46 20.60
N PHE A 224 -0.12 -10.08 19.52
CA PHE A 224 0.63 -11.33 19.62
C PHE A 224 2.00 -11.18 20.27
N ILE A 225 2.70 -10.06 20.06
CA ILE A 225 3.96 -9.76 20.75
C ILE A 225 3.72 -9.67 22.27
N LYS A 226 2.66 -8.98 22.70
CA LYS A 226 2.29 -8.90 24.13
C LYS A 226 1.88 -10.27 24.69
N LEU A 227 1.12 -11.05 23.92
CA LEU A 227 0.71 -12.39 24.31
C LEU A 227 1.92 -13.33 24.47
N TYR A 228 2.84 -13.31 23.51
CA TYR A 228 4.07 -14.10 23.55
C TYR A 228 4.92 -13.75 24.77
N LYS A 229 5.11 -12.45 25.03
CA LYS A 229 5.81 -11.97 26.23
C LYS A 229 5.14 -12.43 27.51
N LYS A 230 3.81 -12.40 27.58
CA LYS A 230 3.05 -12.89 28.74
C LYS A 230 3.20 -14.40 28.94
N LYS A 231 3.17 -15.20 27.87
CA LYS A 231 3.24 -16.67 27.95
C LYS A 231 4.66 -17.22 28.14
N LYS A 232 5.66 -16.60 27.53
CA LYS A 232 7.04 -17.10 27.45
C LYS A 232 8.07 -16.24 28.18
N GLY A 233 7.70 -15.05 28.65
CA GLY A 233 8.61 -14.10 29.29
C GLY A 233 9.59 -13.41 28.35
N LYS A 234 9.50 -13.64 27.03
CA LYS A 234 10.44 -13.17 26.01
C LYS A 234 9.81 -12.06 25.15
N ASP A 235 10.56 -10.98 24.89
CA ASP A 235 10.11 -9.88 24.04
C ASP A 235 10.80 -9.94 22.67
N ILE A 236 10.05 -10.28 21.63
CA ILE A 236 10.61 -10.52 20.29
C ILE A 236 10.95 -9.23 19.53
N ARG A 237 10.59 -8.04 20.03
CA ARG A 237 10.78 -6.77 19.31
C ARG A 237 12.22 -6.46 18.93
N LYS A 238 13.18 -7.10 19.60
CA LYS A 238 14.62 -6.96 19.33
C LYS A 238 15.12 -7.84 18.19
N ASP A 239 14.31 -8.78 17.70
CA ASP A 239 14.65 -9.69 16.62
C ASP A 239 13.81 -9.36 15.38
N ASN A 240 14.43 -8.64 14.44
CA ASN A 240 13.80 -8.25 13.19
C ASN A 240 13.28 -9.45 12.41
N ARG A 241 13.98 -10.59 12.43
CA ARG A 241 13.55 -11.80 11.72
C ARG A 241 12.30 -12.39 12.34
N ALA A 242 12.22 -12.50 13.67
CA ALA A 242 11.03 -12.97 14.37
C ALA A 242 9.83 -12.04 14.10
N VAL A 243 10.03 -10.72 14.18
CA VAL A 243 8.98 -9.73 13.89
C VAL A 243 8.47 -9.84 12.45
N GLN A 244 9.35 -10.00 11.45
CA GLN A 244 8.92 -10.16 10.06
C GLN A 244 8.26 -11.51 9.77
N LYS A 245 8.69 -12.60 10.45
CA LYS A 245 7.98 -13.89 10.39
C LYS A 245 6.54 -13.71 10.89
N LEU A 246 6.35 -13.01 12.01
CA LEU A 246 5.02 -12.71 12.56
C LEU A 246 4.20 -11.85 11.59
N ARG A 247 4.76 -10.75 11.06
CA ARG A 247 4.08 -9.87 10.08
C ARG A 247 3.51 -10.67 8.92
N ARG A 248 4.32 -11.54 8.32
CA ARG A 248 3.91 -12.36 7.17
C ARG A 248 2.73 -13.26 7.47
N GLU A 249 2.74 -13.97 8.60
CA GLU A 249 1.62 -14.85 8.95
C GLU A 249 0.39 -14.07 9.45
N VAL A 250 0.58 -12.88 10.04
CA VAL A 250 -0.51 -11.96 10.38
C VAL A 250 -1.23 -11.43 9.14
N GLU A 251 -0.49 -10.99 8.11
CA GLU A 251 -1.09 -10.53 6.85
C GLU A 251 -1.94 -11.64 6.20
N LYS A 252 -1.41 -12.88 6.17
CA LYS A 252 -2.15 -14.05 5.69
C LYS A 252 -3.38 -14.34 6.53
N ALA A 253 -3.26 -14.26 7.85
CA ALA A 253 -4.36 -14.47 8.78
C ALA A 253 -5.48 -13.43 8.57
N LYS A 254 -5.13 -12.13 8.43
CA LYS A 254 -6.06 -11.05 8.10
C LYS A 254 -6.86 -11.39 6.83
N ARG A 255 -6.18 -11.77 5.75
CA ARG A 255 -6.82 -12.15 4.48
C ARG A 255 -7.76 -13.35 4.65
N ALA A 256 -7.34 -14.38 5.40
CA ALA A 256 -8.17 -15.55 5.67
C ALA A 256 -9.43 -15.21 6.47
N LEU A 257 -9.33 -14.27 7.43
CA LEU A 257 -10.46 -13.84 8.26
C LEU A 257 -11.54 -13.07 7.50
N SER A 258 -11.26 -12.53 6.31
CA SER A 258 -12.30 -11.97 5.43
C SER A 258 -13.31 -13.03 4.97
N ALA A 259 -12.91 -14.30 4.89
CA ALA A 259 -13.79 -15.42 4.50
C ALA A 259 -14.09 -16.40 5.64
N SER A 260 -13.26 -16.42 6.71
CA SER A 260 -13.37 -17.37 7.83
C SER A 260 -13.56 -16.67 9.18
N HIS A 261 -14.15 -17.35 10.16
CA HIS A 261 -14.34 -16.81 11.52
C HIS A 261 -13.12 -16.93 12.43
N GLN A 262 -12.18 -17.83 12.11
CA GLN A 262 -10.93 -18.00 12.85
C GLN A 262 -9.85 -18.57 11.93
N VAL A 263 -8.59 -18.35 12.31
CA VAL A 263 -7.41 -18.89 11.63
C VAL A 263 -6.32 -19.17 12.66
N ARG A 264 -5.57 -20.26 12.46
CA ARG A 264 -4.42 -20.59 13.30
C ARG A 264 -3.15 -20.04 12.66
N ILE A 265 -2.37 -19.30 13.43
CA ILE A 265 -1.07 -18.75 13.05
C ILE A 265 0.00 -19.68 13.62
N GLU A 266 0.75 -20.33 12.75
CA GLU A 266 1.81 -21.27 13.11
C GLU A 266 3.14 -20.84 12.48
N ILE A 267 4.17 -20.75 13.32
CA ILE A 267 5.53 -20.37 12.90
C ILE A 267 6.53 -21.27 13.60
N GLU A 268 7.19 -22.12 12.82
CA GLU A 268 8.28 -22.97 13.32
C GLU A 268 9.53 -22.15 13.65
N SER A 269 10.23 -22.54 14.72
CA SER A 269 11.46 -21.90 15.22
C SER A 269 11.31 -20.38 15.20
N PHE A 270 10.25 -19.90 15.85
CA PHE A 270 9.84 -18.50 15.82
C PHE A 270 10.85 -17.60 16.52
N PHE A 271 11.22 -17.93 17.76
CA PHE A 271 12.16 -17.15 18.57
C PHE A 271 12.87 -18.06 19.58
N ASP A 272 14.21 -18.01 19.63
CA ASP A 272 15.05 -18.87 20.48
C ASP A 272 14.75 -20.39 20.37
N GLY A 273 14.34 -20.85 19.18
CA GLY A 273 13.96 -22.24 18.93
C GLY A 273 12.56 -22.64 19.42
N ASP A 274 11.82 -21.75 20.10
CA ASP A 274 10.41 -21.96 20.42
C ASP A 274 9.55 -21.79 19.16
N ASP A 275 8.57 -22.67 18.97
CA ASP A 275 7.51 -22.49 17.98
C ASP A 275 6.44 -21.50 18.47
N PHE A 276 5.77 -20.84 17.52
CA PHE A 276 4.60 -20.01 17.77
C PHE A 276 3.36 -20.69 17.20
N SER A 277 2.31 -20.85 18.01
CA SER A 277 1.03 -21.40 17.57
C SER A 277 -0.10 -20.74 18.36
N GLU A 278 -0.84 -19.84 17.72
CA GLU A 278 -1.95 -19.10 18.33
C GLU A 278 -3.13 -19.03 17.36
N THR A 279 -4.35 -18.92 17.89
CA THR A 279 -5.55 -18.72 17.08
C THR A 279 -5.97 -17.26 17.09
N LEU A 280 -6.22 -16.68 15.91
CA LEU A 280 -6.85 -15.38 15.74
C LEU A 280 -8.30 -15.59 15.30
N THR A 281 -9.25 -15.05 16.05
CA THR A 281 -10.67 -15.01 15.64
C THR A 281 -10.99 -13.69 14.95
N ARG A 282 -12.00 -13.69 14.07
CA ARG A 282 -12.50 -12.47 13.42
C ARG A 282 -12.97 -11.45 14.45
N ALA A 283 -13.69 -11.89 15.48
CA ALA A 283 -14.14 -11.02 16.58
C ALA A 283 -12.96 -10.35 17.29
N LYS A 284 -11.85 -11.07 17.52
CA LYS A 284 -10.66 -10.47 18.13
C LYS A 284 -9.97 -9.48 17.18
N PHE A 285 -9.88 -9.82 15.90
CA PHE A 285 -9.36 -8.90 14.88
C PHE A 285 -10.17 -7.60 14.81
N GLU A 286 -11.50 -7.69 14.83
CA GLU A 286 -12.41 -6.55 14.85
C GLU A 286 -12.24 -5.73 16.13
N GLU A 287 -12.19 -6.36 17.31
CA GLU A 287 -11.96 -5.69 18.59
C GLU A 287 -10.66 -4.88 18.60
N LEU A 288 -9.57 -5.43 18.04
CA LEU A 288 -8.25 -4.77 17.99
C LEU A 288 -8.21 -3.54 17.06
N ASN A 289 -9.16 -3.44 16.14
CA ASN A 289 -9.18 -2.44 15.08
C ASN A 289 -10.45 -1.58 15.07
N ILE A 290 -11.34 -1.75 16.05
CA ILE A 290 -12.69 -1.15 16.02
C ILE A 290 -12.66 0.38 15.93
N ASP A 291 -11.69 1.02 16.57
CA ASP A 291 -11.47 2.46 16.50
C ASP A 291 -11.05 2.91 15.10
N LEU A 292 -10.18 2.14 14.43
CA LEU A 292 -9.74 2.41 13.06
C LEU A 292 -10.85 2.12 12.04
N PHE A 293 -11.68 1.11 12.26
CA PHE A 293 -12.82 0.82 11.39
C PHE A 293 -13.87 1.92 11.50
N HIS A 294 -14.20 2.36 12.71
CA HIS A 294 -15.14 3.46 12.90
C HIS A 294 -14.59 4.81 12.40
N SER A 295 -13.28 5.05 12.45
CA SER A 295 -12.69 6.30 11.96
C SER A 295 -12.90 6.49 10.45
N THR A 296 -13.03 5.40 9.67
CA THR A 296 -13.31 5.47 8.23
C THR A 296 -14.64 6.19 7.90
N MET A 297 -15.58 6.24 8.85
CA MET A 297 -16.87 6.90 8.63
C MET A 297 -16.78 8.43 8.72
N LYS A 298 -15.72 8.99 9.31
CA LYS A 298 -15.55 10.45 9.41
C LYS A 298 -15.30 11.08 8.03
N PRO A 299 -14.36 10.58 7.20
CA PRO A 299 -14.22 11.06 5.82
C PRO A 299 -15.51 10.91 4.99
N VAL A 300 -16.26 9.82 5.17
CA VAL A 300 -17.55 9.61 4.49
C VAL A 300 -18.57 10.70 4.86
N GLN A 301 -18.68 11.04 6.14
CA GLN A 301 -19.56 12.14 6.59
C GLN A 301 -19.09 13.47 6.01
N LYS A 302 -17.78 13.71 6.03
CA LYS A 302 -17.20 14.97 5.57
C LYS A 302 -17.39 15.21 4.07
N VAL A 303 -17.23 14.18 3.22
CA VAL A 303 -17.47 14.32 1.77
C VAL A 303 -18.93 14.62 1.45
N LEU A 304 -19.88 14.06 2.22
CA LEU A 304 -21.30 14.35 2.03
C LEU A 304 -21.64 15.78 2.43
N GLU A 305 -21.10 16.26 3.56
CA GLU A 305 -21.23 17.64 4.01
C GLU A 305 -20.63 18.64 3.00
N ASP A 306 -19.39 18.38 2.54
CA ASP A 306 -18.69 19.27 1.61
C ASP A 306 -19.35 19.29 0.22
N ALA A 307 -20.08 18.24 -0.15
CA ALA A 307 -20.86 18.13 -1.38
C ALA A 307 -22.29 18.68 -1.26
N ASP A 308 -22.72 19.12 -0.07
CA ASP A 308 -24.12 19.49 0.22
C ASP A 308 -25.13 18.39 -0.15
N MET A 309 -24.75 17.12 0.09
CA MET A 309 -25.55 15.95 -0.24
C MET A 309 -25.89 15.12 1.00
N SER A 310 -27.10 14.56 1.02
CA SER A 310 -27.51 13.59 2.02
C SER A 310 -27.13 12.17 1.59
N LYS A 311 -27.20 11.21 2.52
CA LYS A 311 -26.99 9.78 2.22
C LYS A 311 -27.94 9.22 1.16
N LYS A 312 -29.10 9.85 0.95
CA LYS A 312 -30.11 9.41 -0.03
C LYS A 312 -29.80 9.86 -1.44
N ASP A 313 -28.92 10.85 -1.58
CA ASP A 313 -28.52 11.42 -2.87
C ASP A 313 -27.35 10.65 -3.50
N VAL A 314 -26.79 9.66 -2.78
CA VAL A 314 -25.77 8.74 -3.30
C VAL A 314 -26.46 7.55 -3.97
N ASP A 315 -26.29 7.42 -5.28
CA ASP A 315 -26.90 6.35 -6.07
C ASP A 315 -26.16 5.03 -5.94
N GLU A 316 -24.82 5.10 -5.96
CA GLU A 316 -23.97 3.90 -6.02
C GLU A 316 -22.73 4.07 -5.11
N ILE A 317 -22.33 2.97 -4.46
CA ILE A 317 -21.12 2.91 -3.63
C ILE A 317 -20.14 1.93 -4.29
N VAL A 318 -18.93 2.41 -4.58
CA VAL A 318 -17.86 1.61 -5.15
C VAL A 318 -16.81 1.35 -4.09
N LEU A 319 -16.58 0.07 -3.76
CA LEU A 319 -15.54 -0.36 -2.83
C LEU A 319 -14.26 -0.69 -3.58
N VAL A 320 -13.15 -0.09 -3.14
CA VAL A 320 -11.80 -0.27 -3.70
C VAL A 320 -10.84 -0.51 -2.53
N GLY A 321 -9.74 -1.23 -2.78
CA GLY A 321 -8.74 -1.57 -1.76
C GLY A 321 -8.25 -3.01 -1.82
#